data_AF-A0A8T5TSR2-F1
#
_entry.id   AF-A0A8T5TSR2-F1
#
_cell.length_a   1.000
_cell.length_b   1.000
_cell.length_c   1.000
_cell.angle_alpha   90.00
_cell.angle_beta   90.00
_cell.angle_gamma   90.00
#
_symmetry.space_group_name_H-M   'P 1'
#
loop_
_entity.id
_entity.type
_entity.pdbx_description
1 polymer ?
#
loop_
_entity_poly.entity_id
_entity_poly.type
_entity_poly.pdbx_seq_one_letter_code
_entity_poly.pdbx_strand_id
1 'polypeptide(L)'
;MVDYHTKTFYGQKSSIILTSPSKSVSYLFLSCINRKSDGTWEKPSQAEGKTVKITIEEIICILEVLHRKSANWRGYHVFKERKTEIYVGWEKESREVIQIKIGDYIKKLRFPNLNFFTLMLEHILGEKIEFATSGVTEKTIGNRETKGEEEYGVFSEYIIARNGLQVVETTEFGASKETIEIEAKIKVESPNALLITIESGKEFWIPKSTIYSDYDVKNKKKIQNLSVDKWIIDKNEIND
;
A
#
# COMPACT_ATOMS: atom_id res chain seq x y z
N MET A 1 -9.11 20.89 19.81
CA MET A 1 -8.29 20.32 18.72
C MET A 1 -9.18 20.14 17.51
N VAL A 2 -8.68 20.45 16.31
CA VAL A 2 -9.37 20.14 15.05
C VAL A 2 -9.37 18.63 14.81
N ASP A 3 -10.46 18.12 14.24
CA ASP A 3 -10.64 16.67 14.00
C ASP A 3 -10.22 16.25 12.58
N TYR A 4 -9.83 17.19 11.74
CA TYR A 4 -9.42 16.93 10.36
C TYR A 4 -8.23 17.80 9.99
N HIS A 5 -7.44 17.33 9.02
CA HIS A 5 -6.31 18.07 8.47
C HIS A 5 -6.42 18.14 6.96
N THR A 6 -6.03 19.27 6.37
CA THR A 6 -5.87 19.39 4.93
C THR A 6 -4.69 20.30 4.61
N LYS A 7 -3.78 19.83 3.76
CA LYS A 7 -2.65 20.62 3.27
C LYS A 7 -2.37 20.31 1.81
N THR A 8 -2.31 21.37 1.02
CA THR A 8 -1.85 21.30 -0.37
C THR A 8 -0.40 21.73 -0.48
N PHE A 9 0.40 20.95 -1.21
CA PHE A 9 1.79 21.23 -1.54
C PHE A 9 1.87 21.54 -3.04
N TYR A 10 1.78 22.81 -3.39
CA TYR A 10 1.82 23.26 -4.78
C TYR A 10 3.23 23.11 -5.37
N GLY A 11 3.27 22.83 -6.67
CA GLY A 11 4.45 22.94 -7.51
C GLY A 11 4.11 23.77 -8.75
N GLN A 12 5.02 23.81 -9.72
CA GLN A 12 4.76 24.56 -10.96
C GLN A 12 3.75 23.86 -11.88
N LYS A 13 3.82 22.53 -11.96
CA LYS A 13 3.01 21.70 -12.88
C LYS A 13 2.15 20.65 -12.19
N SER A 14 2.53 20.23 -10.98
CA SER A 14 1.81 19.23 -10.20
C SER A 14 1.74 19.63 -8.73
N SER A 15 0.71 19.14 -8.06
CA SER A 15 0.49 19.32 -6.62
C SER A 15 0.08 18.00 -5.99
N ILE A 16 0.41 17.85 -4.70
CA ILE A 16 -0.15 16.81 -3.84
C ILE A 16 -0.97 17.47 -2.73
N ILE A 17 -2.14 16.89 -2.45
CA ILE A 17 -3.06 17.30 -1.39
C ILE A 17 -3.10 16.15 -0.39
N LEU A 18 -2.76 16.45 0.87
CA LEU A 18 -2.96 15.55 1.99
C LEU A 18 -4.25 15.96 2.68
N THR A 19 -5.17 15.00 2.86
CA THR A 19 -6.41 15.19 3.61
C THR A 19 -6.56 14.06 4.62
N SER A 20 -6.52 14.39 5.91
CA SER A 20 -6.89 13.46 6.97
C SER A 20 -8.34 13.75 7.41
N PRO A 21 -9.27 12.80 7.28
CA PRO A 21 -10.59 12.88 7.90
C PRO A 21 -10.47 12.74 9.44
N SER A 22 -11.62 12.56 10.11
CA SER A 22 -11.73 12.39 11.57
C SER A 22 -10.61 11.53 12.16
N LYS A 23 -10.03 11.94 13.29
CA LYS A 23 -8.92 11.20 13.93
C LYS A 23 -9.29 9.77 14.34
N SER A 24 -10.58 9.47 14.48
CA SER A 24 -11.11 8.12 14.76
C SER A 24 -11.12 7.18 13.54
N VAL A 25 -10.78 7.67 12.35
CA VAL A 25 -10.75 6.89 11.11
C VAL A 25 -9.31 6.56 10.74
N SER A 26 -9.01 5.27 10.53
CA SER A 26 -7.67 4.68 10.37
C SER A 26 -7.02 4.88 8.98
N TYR A 27 -7.33 5.98 8.29
CA TYR A 27 -6.74 6.32 7.00
C TYR A 27 -6.66 7.83 6.76
N LEU A 28 -5.88 8.20 5.75
CA LEU A 28 -5.89 9.54 5.14
C LEU A 28 -6.06 9.41 3.62
N PHE A 29 -6.19 10.53 2.93
CA PHE A 29 -6.17 10.59 1.47
C PHE A 29 -4.96 11.38 0.97
N LEU A 30 -4.32 10.84 -0.07
CA LEU A 30 -3.39 11.58 -0.90
C LEU A 30 -4.00 11.77 -2.28
N SER A 31 -4.05 13.02 -2.73
CA SER A 31 -4.50 13.36 -4.08
C SER A 31 -3.39 14.05 -4.84
N CYS A 32 -3.10 13.59 -6.07
CA CYS A 32 -2.24 14.30 -7.00
C CYS A 32 -3.08 14.95 -8.10
N ILE A 33 -2.73 16.19 -8.42
CA ILE A 33 -3.39 16.99 -9.47
C ILE A 33 -2.34 17.73 -10.29
N ASN A 34 -2.63 17.96 -11.57
CA ASN A 34 -1.80 18.74 -12.47
C ASN A 34 -2.40 20.12 -12.73
N ARG A 35 -1.53 21.03 -13.15
CA ARG A 35 -1.91 22.34 -13.67
C ARG A 35 -2.26 22.17 -15.15
N LYS A 36 -3.44 22.65 -15.53
CA LYS A 36 -3.95 22.63 -16.90
C LYS A 36 -3.23 23.68 -17.76
N SER A 37 -3.37 23.57 -19.08
CA SER A 37 -2.79 24.51 -20.06
C SER A 37 -3.31 25.93 -19.89
N ASP A 38 -4.54 26.11 -19.42
CA ASP A 38 -5.15 27.40 -19.10
C ASP A 38 -4.64 28.02 -17.79
N GLY A 39 -3.73 27.35 -17.08
CA GLY A 39 -3.15 27.79 -15.83
C GLY A 39 -3.97 27.48 -14.58
N THR A 40 -5.17 26.90 -14.73
CA THR A 40 -5.98 26.40 -13.61
C THR A 40 -5.48 25.04 -13.12
N TRP A 41 -5.95 24.61 -11.94
CA TRP A 41 -5.63 23.30 -11.38
C TRP A 41 -6.76 22.31 -11.66
N GLU A 42 -6.39 21.06 -11.93
CA GLU A 42 -7.33 19.94 -11.89
C GLU A 42 -8.04 19.86 -10.53
N LYS A 43 -9.30 19.44 -10.56
CA LYS A 43 -10.14 19.32 -9.36
C LYS A 43 -10.57 17.87 -9.14
N PRO A 44 -10.21 17.27 -7.99
CA PRO A 44 -10.69 15.93 -7.63
C PRO A 44 -12.22 15.82 -7.58
N SER A 45 -12.90 16.91 -7.21
CA SER A 45 -14.37 16.98 -7.22
C SER A 45 -15.00 16.90 -8.62
N GLN A 46 -14.22 17.10 -9.68
CA GLN A 46 -14.64 16.96 -11.07
C GLN A 46 -14.08 15.67 -11.72
N ALA A 47 -13.68 14.70 -10.90
CA ALA A 47 -13.02 13.46 -11.33
C ALA A 47 -11.70 13.66 -12.09
N GLU A 48 -11.02 14.78 -11.84
CA GLU A 48 -9.68 15.07 -12.38
C GLU A 48 -8.61 14.78 -11.32
N GLY A 49 -7.40 14.46 -11.76
CA GLY A 49 -6.35 14.03 -10.85
C GLY A 49 -6.50 12.57 -10.44
N LYS A 50 -5.79 12.20 -9.37
CA LYS A 50 -5.88 10.86 -8.78
C LYS A 50 -5.83 10.94 -7.26
N THR A 51 -6.84 10.38 -6.61
CA THR A 51 -6.93 10.27 -5.15
C THR A 51 -6.84 8.81 -4.75
N VAL A 52 -6.04 8.52 -3.73
CA VAL A 52 -5.92 7.22 -3.09
C VAL A 52 -6.12 7.37 -1.59
N LYS A 53 -6.79 6.39 -0.99
CA LYS A 53 -6.81 6.19 0.46
C LYS A 53 -5.41 5.72 0.87
N ILE A 54 -4.95 6.00 2.08
CA ILE A 54 -3.67 5.52 2.60
C ILE A 54 -3.94 5.04 4.02
N THR A 55 -3.68 3.76 4.31
CA THR A 55 -3.90 3.17 5.64
C THR A 55 -2.79 3.56 6.62
N ILE A 56 -2.96 3.23 7.90
CA ILE A 56 -1.92 3.42 8.94
C ILE A 56 -0.61 2.73 8.53
N GLU A 57 -0.68 1.49 8.03
CA GLU A 57 0.48 0.70 7.60
C GLU A 57 1.21 1.36 6.42
N GLU A 58 0.46 1.90 5.46
CA GLU A 58 1.05 2.60 4.33
C GLU A 58 1.65 3.95 4.74
N ILE A 59 1.07 4.66 5.71
CA ILE A 59 1.69 5.86 6.31
C ILE A 59 3.05 5.49 6.93
N ILE A 60 3.12 4.37 7.65
CA ILE A 60 4.38 3.88 8.24
C ILE A 60 5.41 3.59 7.15
N CYS A 61 5.02 2.92 6.06
CA CYS A 61 5.92 2.63 4.93
C CYS A 61 6.44 3.91 4.26
N ILE A 62 5.57 4.90 4.06
CA ILE A 62 5.95 6.22 3.51
C ILE A 62 6.95 6.90 4.45
N LEU A 63 6.68 6.92 5.76
CA LEU A 63 7.58 7.50 6.76
C LEU A 63 8.94 6.78 6.79
N GLU A 64 8.98 5.46 6.64
CA GLU A 64 10.23 4.68 6.56
C GLU A 64 11.12 5.19 5.40
N VAL A 65 10.53 5.51 4.25
CA VAL A 65 11.23 6.14 3.12
C VAL A 65 11.66 7.57 3.48
N LEU A 66 10.77 8.39 4.03
CA LEU A 66 11.09 9.79 4.40
C LEU A 66 12.19 9.90 5.46
N HIS A 67 12.29 8.93 6.37
CA HIS A 67 13.37 8.82 7.36
C HIS A 67 14.64 8.16 6.81
N ARG A 68 14.69 7.88 5.49
CA ARG A 68 15.84 7.27 4.79
C ARG A 68 16.21 5.87 5.29
N LYS A 69 15.26 5.17 5.92
CA LYS A 69 15.44 3.76 6.32
C LYS A 69 15.25 2.84 5.12
N SER A 70 14.35 3.22 4.20
CA SER A 70 14.15 2.54 2.92
C SER A 70 14.39 3.48 1.74
N ALA A 71 14.83 2.93 0.61
CA ALA A 71 15.10 3.75 -0.59
C ALA A 71 13.81 4.22 -1.26
N ASN A 72 12.82 3.33 -1.28
CA ASN A 72 11.51 3.56 -1.84
C ASN A 72 10.49 2.56 -1.28
N TRP A 73 9.23 2.91 -1.43
CA TRP A 73 8.06 2.09 -1.16
C TRP A 73 7.15 2.08 -2.39
N ARG A 74 6.51 0.95 -2.65
CA ARG A 74 5.47 0.77 -3.67
C ARG A 74 4.22 0.17 -3.05
N GLY A 75 3.08 0.82 -3.23
CA GLY A 75 1.76 0.29 -2.89
C GLY A 75 0.93 0.03 -4.14
N TYR A 76 0.02 -0.94 -4.11
CA TYR A 76 -0.94 -1.16 -5.19
C TYR A 76 -2.37 -1.23 -4.68
N HIS A 77 -3.21 -0.35 -5.21
CA HIS A 77 -4.62 -0.28 -4.88
C HIS A 77 -5.47 -0.84 -6.01
N VAL A 78 -6.42 -1.74 -5.72
CA VAL A 78 -7.26 -2.39 -6.74
C VAL A 78 -8.71 -2.01 -6.52
N PHE A 79 -9.31 -1.33 -7.51
CA PHE A 79 -10.73 -1.00 -7.48
C PHE A 79 -11.38 -1.25 -8.84
N LYS A 80 -12.43 -2.10 -8.86
CA LYS A 80 -13.18 -2.48 -10.07
C LYS A 80 -12.24 -2.80 -11.24
N GLU A 81 -11.32 -3.74 -11.01
CA GLU A 81 -10.30 -4.23 -11.96
C GLU A 81 -9.19 -3.23 -12.34
N ARG A 82 -9.23 -1.99 -11.84
CA ARG A 82 -8.19 -1.00 -12.09
C ARG A 82 -7.17 -1.02 -10.96
N LYS A 83 -5.93 -1.38 -11.30
CA LYS A 83 -4.77 -1.33 -10.40
C LYS A 83 -4.12 0.05 -10.48
N THR A 84 -3.99 0.73 -9.34
CA THR A 84 -3.29 2.00 -9.21
C THR A 84 -2.00 1.79 -8.42
N GLU A 85 -0.85 2.04 -9.04
CA GLU A 85 0.44 2.07 -8.34
C GLU A 85 0.57 3.38 -7.54
N ILE A 86 1.06 3.24 -6.31
CA ILE A 86 1.54 4.32 -5.47
C ILE A 86 3.04 4.08 -5.28
N TYR A 87 3.86 5.09 -5.50
CA TYR A 87 5.30 4.99 -5.32
C TYR A 87 5.82 6.20 -4.55
N VAL A 88 6.64 5.96 -3.54
CA VAL A 88 7.39 7.00 -2.82
C VAL A 88 8.86 6.62 -2.82
N GLY A 89 9.75 7.50 -3.27
CA GLY A 89 11.17 7.20 -3.32
C GLY A 89 12.06 8.41 -3.51
N TRP A 90 13.32 8.28 -3.11
CA TRP A 90 14.32 9.34 -3.29
C TRP A 90 14.87 9.36 -4.71
N GLU A 91 15.08 10.56 -5.26
CA GLU A 91 15.88 10.71 -6.47
C GLU A 91 17.36 10.39 -6.16
N LYS A 92 18.03 9.73 -7.13
CA LYS A 92 19.41 9.25 -6.98
C LYS A 92 20.39 10.35 -6.53
N GLU A 93 21.47 9.89 -5.90
CA GLU A 93 22.66 10.63 -5.41
C GLU A 93 22.41 11.82 -4.47
N SER A 94 21.57 12.79 -4.87
CA SER A 94 21.27 13.96 -4.03
C SER A 94 20.39 13.60 -2.83
N ARG A 95 19.43 12.68 -2.98
CA ARG A 95 18.40 12.37 -1.96
C ARG A 95 17.86 13.63 -1.23
N GLU A 96 17.74 14.75 -1.93
CA GLU A 96 17.11 15.99 -1.42
C GLU A 96 15.67 16.12 -1.92
N VAL A 97 15.32 15.24 -2.84
CA VAL A 97 14.06 15.24 -3.58
C VAL A 97 13.41 13.89 -3.36
N ILE A 98 12.24 13.93 -2.74
CA ILE A 98 11.35 12.77 -2.74
C ILE A 98 10.42 12.89 -3.94
N GLN A 99 10.21 11.78 -4.63
CA GLN A 99 9.18 11.62 -5.64
C GLN A 99 8.03 10.82 -5.04
N ILE A 100 6.81 11.35 -5.18
CA ILE A 100 5.56 10.66 -4.90
C ILE A 100 4.83 10.51 -6.23
N LYS A 101 4.49 9.27 -6.60
CA LYS A 101 3.76 8.94 -7.81
C LYS A 101 2.46 8.21 -7.43
N ILE A 102 1.35 8.57 -8.07
CA ILE A 102 0.03 7.94 -7.88
C ILE A 102 -0.58 7.76 -9.27
N GLY A 103 -0.58 6.52 -9.78
CA GLY A 103 -0.84 6.27 -11.20
C GLY A 103 0.12 7.07 -12.08
N ASP A 104 -0.40 7.81 -13.06
CA ASP A 104 0.43 8.61 -13.97
C ASP A 104 0.85 9.98 -13.40
N TYR A 105 0.37 10.33 -12.21
CA TYR A 105 0.67 11.61 -11.57
C TYR A 105 1.95 11.56 -10.76
N ILE A 106 2.82 12.54 -10.94
CA ILE A 106 4.11 12.63 -10.24
C ILE A 106 4.24 13.99 -9.55
N LYS A 107 4.50 13.97 -8.24
CA LYS A 107 4.87 15.14 -7.46
C LYS A 107 6.24 14.95 -6.82
N LYS A 108 7.12 15.93 -7.04
CA LYS A 108 8.40 16.04 -6.33
C LYS A 108 8.26 17.00 -5.15
N LEU A 109 8.76 16.61 -3.98
CA LEU A 109 8.90 17.49 -2.83
C LEU A 109 10.38 17.68 -2.49
N ARG A 110 10.71 18.93 -2.15
CA ARG A 110 12.02 19.38 -1.70
C ARG A 110 11.83 20.18 -0.42
N PHE A 111 12.92 20.50 0.27
CA PHE A 111 12.89 21.49 1.35
C PHE A 111 12.21 22.80 0.89
N PRO A 112 11.37 23.44 1.72
CA PRO A 112 10.92 23.04 3.06
C PRO A 112 9.69 22.13 3.07
N ASN A 113 8.98 22.00 1.94
CA ASN A 113 7.74 21.22 1.81
C ASN A 113 7.92 19.75 2.20
N LEU A 114 9.08 19.18 1.90
CA LEU A 114 9.43 17.82 2.29
C LEU A 114 9.39 17.64 3.82
N ASN A 115 10.08 18.51 4.57
CA ASN A 115 10.09 18.45 6.03
C ASN A 115 8.70 18.65 6.61
N PHE A 116 7.93 19.60 6.07
CA PHE A 116 6.56 19.84 6.52
C PHE A 116 5.67 18.61 6.26
N PHE A 117 5.81 17.96 5.11
CA PHE A 117 5.07 16.74 4.78
C PHE A 117 5.41 15.59 5.74
N THR A 118 6.69 15.39 6.07
CA THR A 118 7.13 14.38 7.05
C THR A 118 6.52 14.64 8.43
N LEU A 119 6.68 15.85 8.97
CA LEU A 119 6.14 16.21 10.29
C LEU A 119 4.61 16.05 10.35
N MET A 120 3.93 16.39 9.25
CA MET A 120 2.48 16.25 9.16
C MET A 120 2.04 14.78 9.16
N LEU A 121 2.76 13.90 8.47
CA LEU A 121 2.48 12.47 8.48
C LEU A 121 2.75 11.84 9.85
N GLU A 122 3.83 12.21 10.53
CA GLU A 122 4.13 11.76 11.91
C GLU A 122 3.03 12.18 12.88
N HIS A 123 2.62 13.45 12.81
CA HIS A 123 1.52 14.00 13.62
C HIS A 123 0.22 13.22 13.41
N ILE A 124 -0.20 13.05 12.15
CA ILE A 124 -1.43 12.34 11.81
C ILE A 124 -1.34 10.88 12.22
N LEU A 125 -0.21 10.21 11.99
CA LEU A 125 -0.01 8.83 12.40
C LEU A 125 -0.20 8.67 13.92
N GLY A 126 0.39 9.57 14.71
CA GLY A 126 0.21 9.59 16.17
C GLY A 126 -1.27 9.71 16.56
N GLU A 127 -1.99 10.64 15.96
CA GLU A 127 -3.44 10.79 16.18
C GLU A 127 -4.22 9.53 15.78
N LYS A 128 -3.92 8.92 14.63
CA LYS A 128 -4.64 7.72 14.17
C LYS A 128 -4.38 6.52 15.06
N ILE A 129 -3.15 6.32 15.53
CA ILE A 129 -2.84 5.27 16.50
C ILE A 129 -3.57 5.54 17.82
N GLU A 130 -3.59 6.77 18.32
CA GLU A 130 -4.29 7.06 19.57
C GLU A 130 -5.81 6.85 19.46
N PHE A 131 -6.44 7.36 18.40
CA PHE A 131 -7.89 7.48 18.35
C PHE A 131 -8.60 6.46 17.46
N ALA A 132 -7.94 5.94 16.42
CA ALA A 132 -8.55 4.97 15.49
C ALA A 132 -8.25 3.51 15.85
N THR A 133 -7.26 3.25 16.73
CA THR A 133 -6.94 1.88 17.20
C THR A 133 -7.26 1.64 18.67
N SER A 134 -7.76 2.67 19.38
CA SER A 134 -8.30 2.49 20.74
C SER A 134 -9.62 1.73 20.64
N GLY A 135 -9.61 0.46 21.06
CA GLY A 135 -10.81 -0.36 21.13
C GLY A 135 -11.87 0.35 21.97
N VAL A 136 -13.02 0.66 21.36
CA VAL A 136 -14.20 1.06 22.13
C VAL A 136 -14.55 -0.13 23.01
N THR A 137 -14.24 -0.03 24.30
CA THR A 137 -14.74 -0.99 25.29
C THR A 137 -16.26 -0.90 25.27
N GLU A 138 -16.90 -2.04 25.02
CA GLU A 138 -18.35 -2.22 24.90
C GLU A 138 -19.12 -1.68 26.12
N LYS A 139 -19.39 -0.37 26.18
CA LYS A 139 -20.47 0.15 27.06
C LYS A 139 -21.29 1.28 26.49
N THR A 140 -20.99 1.81 25.31
CA THR A 140 -21.85 2.84 24.73
C THR A 140 -21.77 2.78 23.21
N ILE A 141 -22.75 2.14 22.57
CA ILE A 141 -23.52 2.62 21.41
C ILE A 141 -24.53 1.51 21.13
N GLY A 142 -25.77 1.72 21.56
CA GLY A 142 -26.89 0.89 21.13
C GLY A 142 -27.11 1.01 19.63
N ASN A 143 -27.48 -0.10 19.00
CA ASN A 143 -28.18 -0.22 17.72
C ASN A 143 -27.80 0.80 16.63
N ARG A 144 -26.59 0.67 16.10
CA ARG A 144 -26.36 0.96 14.68
C ARG A 144 -25.77 -0.28 14.05
N GLU A 145 -26.52 -0.87 13.12
CA GLU A 145 -26.01 -1.84 12.17
C GLU A 145 -24.84 -1.20 11.41
N THR A 146 -23.63 -1.34 11.91
CA THR A 146 -22.43 -1.12 11.14
C THR A 146 -22.37 -2.25 10.13
N LYS A 147 -22.84 -1.98 8.90
CA LYS A 147 -22.39 -2.71 7.72
C LYS A 147 -20.87 -2.78 7.83
N GLY A 148 -20.34 -3.99 8.03
CA GLY A 148 -18.91 -4.20 8.22
C GLY A 148 -18.15 -3.52 7.09
N GLU A 149 -17.36 -2.50 7.42
CA GLU A 149 -16.27 -2.10 6.54
C GLU A 149 -15.36 -3.32 6.46
N GLU A 150 -15.20 -3.86 5.25
CA GLU A 150 -14.33 -5.01 4.99
C GLU A 150 -12.97 -4.79 5.68
N GLU A 151 -12.55 -5.79 6.47
CA GLU A 151 -11.33 -5.75 7.26
C GLU A 151 -10.13 -5.53 6.33
N TYR A 152 -9.67 -4.29 6.27
CA TYR A 152 -8.65 -3.81 5.33
C TYR A 152 -7.28 -4.34 5.79
N GLY A 153 -6.80 -5.42 5.16
CA GLY A 153 -5.46 -5.95 5.40
C GLY A 153 -4.45 -5.36 4.41
N VAL A 154 -3.29 -4.90 4.89
CA VAL A 154 -2.16 -4.52 4.04
C VAL A 154 -1.04 -5.52 4.24
N PHE A 155 -0.68 -6.26 3.19
CA PHE A 155 0.49 -7.13 3.21
C PHE A 155 1.73 -6.31 2.84
N SER A 156 2.77 -6.31 3.68
CA SER A 156 4.05 -5.68 3.39
C SER A 156 5.16 -6.72 3.20
N GLU A 157 5.91 -6.59 2.11
CA GLU A 157 7.09 -7.41 1.82
C GLU A 157 8.35 -6.54 1.72
N TYR A 158 9.44 -7.01 2.33
CA TYR A 158 10.77 -6.40 2.22
C TYR A 158 11.54 -7.08 1.09
N ILE A 159 11.81 -6.34 0.02
CA ILE A 159 12.62 -6.80 -1.12
C ILE A 159 13.98 -6.10 -1.04
N ILE A 160 15.05 -6.88 -0.92
CA ILE A 160 16.42 -6.35 -1.03
C ILE A 160 16.71 -6.16 -2.53
N ALA A 161 16.80 -4.91 -2.98
CA ALA A 161 17.17 -4.61 -4.37
C ALA A 161 18.63 -5.00 -4.64
N ARG A 162 18.98 -5.23 -5.92
CA ARG A 162 20.33 -5.65 -6.37
C ARG A 162 21.48 -4.73 -5.93
N ASN A 163 21.17 -3.51 -5.49
CA ASN A 163 22.12 -2.53 -4.97
C ASN A 163 22.20 -2.51 -3.43
N GLY A 164 21.62 -3.50 -2.75
CA GLY A 164 21.61 -3.61 -1.29
C GLY A 164 20.61 -2.71 -0.56
N LEU A 165 19.78 -1.94 -1.30
CA LEU A 165 18.76 -1.09 -0.69
C LEU A 165 17.48 -1.87 -0.42
N GLN A 166 16.88 -1.62 0.75
CA GLN A 166 15.57 -2.17 1.11
C GLN A 166 14.47 -1.44 0.34
N VAL A 167 13.55 -2.24 -0.23
CA VAL A 167 12.32 -1.81 -0.91
C VAL A 167 11.16 -2.43 -0.16
N VAL A 168 10.17 -1.63 0.20
CA VAL A 168 8.93 -2.12 0.82
C VAL A 168 7.85 -2.14 -0.26
N GLU A 169 7.22 -3.29 -0.49
CA GLU A 169 6.04 -3.42 -1.35
C GLU A 169 4.81 -3.70 -0.49
N THR A 170 3.74 -2.93 -0.66
CA THR A 170 2.43 -3.22 -0.08
C THR A 170 1.38 -3.56 -1.13
N THR A 171 0.59 -4.59 -0.86
CA THR A 171 -0.57 -4.94 -1.71
C THR A 171 -1.84 -4.91 -0.85
N GLU A 172 -2.87 -4.22 -1.31
CA GLU A 172 -4.19 -4.22 -0.67
C GLU A 172 -4.84 -5.61 -0.72
N PHE A 173 -5.46 -6.03 0.38
CA PHE A 173 -6.39 -7.15 0.41
C PHE A 173 -7.82 -6.62 0.27
N GLY A 174 -8.49 -6.99 -0.82
CA GLY A 174 -9.87 -6.60 -1.12
C GLY A 174 -10.45 -7.28 -2.35
N ALA A 175 -9.94 -8.46 -2.72
CA ALA A 175 -10.51 -9.29 -3.77
C ALA A 175 -11.30 -10.41 -3.10
N SER A 176 -12.44 -10.80 -3.68
CA SER A 176 -13.23 -11.95 -3.24
C SER A 176 -12.34 -13.14 -2.88
N LYS A 177 -12.69 -13.85 -1.81
CA LYS A 177 -12.08 -15.13 -1.37
C LYS A 177 -12.34 -16.27 -2.38
N GLU A 178 -12.14 -16.01 -3.67
CA GLU A 178 -12.06 -17.07 -4.67
C GLU A 178 -10.71 -17.74 -4.49
N THR A 179 -10.75 -18.94 -3.95
CA THR A 179 -9.58 -19.81 -3.86
C THR A 179 -9.51 -20.68 -5.10
N ILE A 180 -8.29 -20.94 -5.55
CA ILE A 180 -7.97 -21.90 -6.61
C ILE A 180 -6.99 -22.92 -6.07
N GLU A 181 -7.11 -24.16 -6.53
CA GLU A 181 -6.13 -25.20 -6.24
C GLU A 181 -5.03 -25.18 -7.28
N ILE A 182 -3.77 -25.13 -6.82
CA ILE A 182 -2.59 -25.24 -7.68
C ILE A 182 -1.73 -26.42 -7.25
N GLU A 183 -1.09 -27.08 -8.21
CA GLU A 183 -0.06 -28.07 -7.93
C GLU A 183 1.32 -27.41 -7.94
N ALA A 184 1.99 -27.40 -6.78
CA ALA A 184 3.28 -26.72 -6.66
C ALA A 184 4.27 -27.45 -5.72
N LYS A 185 5.56 -27.27 -5.99
CA LYS A 185 6.67 -27.70 -5.13
C LYS A 185 7.18 -26.53 -4.31
N ILE A 186 7.27 -26.69 -2.99
CA ILE A 186 7.85 -25.67 -2.11
C ILE A 186 9.38 -25.84 -2.10
N LYS A 187 10.10 -24.82 -2.57
CA LYS A 187 11.57 -24.83 -2.60
C LYS A 187 12.20 -24.21 -1.36
N VAL A 188 11.67 -23.06 -0.96
CA VAL A 188 12.22 -22.22 0.10
C VAL A 188 11.07 -21.66 0.94
N GLU A 189 11.29 -21.58 2.24
CA GLU A 189 10.38 -20.92 3.17
C GLU A 189 11.08 -19.70 3.76
N SER A 190 10.34 -18.59 3.82
CA SER A 190 10.66 -17.41 4.61
C SER A 190 9.65 -17.31 5.77
N PRO A 191 9.83 -16.36 6.72
CA PRO A 191 8.86 -16.15 7.80
C PRO A 191 7.43 -15.95 7.28
N ASN A 192 7.27 -15.20 6.18
CA ASN A 192 5.96 -14.75 5.70
C ASN A 192 5.53 -15.33 4.34
N ALA A 193 6.42 -16.00 3.61
CA ALA A 193 6.15 -16.49 2.26
C ALA A 193 6.84 -17.82 1.94
N LEU A 194 6.38 -18.48 0.89
CA LEU A 194 6.96 -19.69 0.31
C LEU A 194 7.36 -19.43 -1.13
N LEU A 195 8.57 -19.83 -1.51
CA LEU A 195 8.96 -19.91 -2.92
C LEU A 195 8.45 -21.23 -3.46
N ILE A 196 7.57 -21.17 -4.45
CA ILE A 196 6.98 -22.34 -5.07
C ILE A 196 7.37 -22.46 -6.54
N THR A 197 7.37 -23.68 -7.04
CA THR A 197 7.57 -24.01 -8.44
C THR A 197 6.39 -24.83 -8.93
N ILE A 198 5.70 -24.33 -9.95
CA ILE A 198 4.57 -25.03 -10.61
C ILE A 198 5.10 -25.90 -11.75
N GLU A 199 4.23 -26.74 -12.34
CA GLU A 199 4.62 -27.69 -13.39
C GLU A 199 5.24 -27.03 -14.63
N SER A 200 4.80 -25.81 -14.97
CA SER A 200 5.38 -25.02 -16.07
C SER A 200 6.84 -24.60 -15.83
N GLY A 201 7.42 -24.91 -14.67
CA GLY A 201 8.79 -24.57 -14.28
C GLY A 201 8.95 -23.11 -13.85
N LYS A 202 7.87 -22.32 -13.88
CA LYS A 202 7.86 -20.96 -13.33
C LYS A 202 7.98 -21.00 -11.81
N GLU A 203 8.77 -20.07 -11.28
CA GLU A 203 8.99 -19.89 -9.85
C GLU A 203 8.43 -18.55 -9.41
N PHE A 204 7.71 -18.54 -8.30
CA PHE A 204 7.17 -17.32 -7.72
C PHE A 204 6.96 -17.47 -6.21
N TRP A 205 6.91 -16.35 -5.52
CA TRP A 205 6.66 -16.28 -4.09
C TRP A 205 5.17 -16.19 -3.80
N ILE A 206 4.71 -16.97 -2.82
CA ILE A 206 3.35 -16.95 -2.31
C ILE A 206 3.35 -16.60 -0.82
N PRO A 207 2.55 -15.62 -0.35
CA PRO A 207 2.39 -15.35 1.07
C PRO A 207 1.71 -16.50 1.82
N LYS A 208 2.20 -16.85 3.01
CA LYS A 208 1.58 -17.92 3.81
C LYS A 208 0.14 -17.62 4.21
N SER A 209 -0.19 -16.34 4.40
CA SER A 209 -1.55 -15.88 4.74
C SER A 209 -2.58 -16.10 3.63
N THR A 210 -2.12 -16.45 2.43
CA THR A 210 -2.95 -16.64 1.24
C THR A 210 -3.08 -18.10 0.84
N ILE A 211 -2.47 -19.00 1.63
CA ILE A 211 -2.58 -20.45 1.50
C ILE A 211 -3.53 -20.94 2.59
N TYR A 212 -4.61 -21.60 2.18
CA TYR A 212 -5.63 -22.13 3.08
C TYR A 212 -5.53 -23.64 3.29
N SER A 213 -4.72 -24.31 2.49
CA SER A 213 -4.40 -25.73 2.65
C SER A 213 -3.20 -25.93 3.57
N ASP A 214 -3.15 -27.07 4.25
CA ASP A 214 -1.93 -27.53 4.89
C ASP A 214 -0.83 -27.78 3.85
N TYR A 215 0.42 -27.49 4.21
CA TYR A 215 1.56 -27.69 3.34
C TYR A 215 2.79 -28.20 4.10
N ASP A 216 3.60 -29.02 3.44
CA ASP A 216 4.83 -29.56 4.01
C ASP A 216 6.06 -28.91 3.37
N VAL A 217 6.79 -28.12 4.14
CA VAL A 217 8.03 -27.45 3.72
C VAL A 217 9.25 -28.40 3.81
N LYS A 218 9.18 -29.46 4.62
CA LYS A 218 10.33 -30.36 4.85
C LYS A 218 10.64 -31.20 3.62
N ASN A 219 9.64 -31.49 2.80
CA ASN A 219 9.77 -32.35 1.62
C ASN A 219 9.82 -31.56 0.31
N LYS A 220 10.96 -30.87 0.07
CA LYS A 220 11.19 -29.94 -1.05
C LYS A 220 11.04 -30.49 -2.48
N LYS A 221 10.89 -31.81 -2.64
CA LYS A 221 10.73 -32.48 -3.94
C LYS A 221 9.28 -32.87 -4.24
N LYS A 222 8.40 -32.82 -3.24
CA LYS A 222 7.01 -33.26 -3.33
C LYS A 222 6.15 -32.17 -3.99
N ILE A 223 5.39 -32.54 -5.02
CA ILE A 223 4.29 -31.73 -5.55
C ILE A 223 3.13 -31.81 -4.56
N GLN A 224 2.57 -30.67 -4.19
CA GLN A 224 1.49 -30.55 -3.23
C GLN A 224 0.42 -29.65 -3.79
N ASN A 225 -0.84 -29.99 -3.52
CA ASN A 225 -1.98 -29.18 -3.89
C ASN A 225 -2.12 -28.07 -2.86
N LEU A 226 -1.99 -26.83 -3.30
CA LEU A 226 -2.14 -25.65 -2.47
C LEU A 226 -3.46 -24.96 -2.84
N SER A 227 -4.33 -24.77 -1.84
CA SER A 227 -5.49 -23.91 -1.98
C SER A 227 -5.06 -22.48 -1.71
N VAL A 228 -5.04 -21.64 -2.74
CA VAL A 228 -4.48 -20.29 -2.69
C VAL A 228 -5.45 -19.25 -3.24
N ASP A 229 -5.31 -18.01 -2.82
CA ASP A 229 -6.10 -16.93 -3.41
C ASP A 229 -5.85 -16.79 -4.92
N LYS A 230 -6.94 -16.73 -5.69
CA LYS A 230 -6.90 -16.61 -7.16
C LYS A 230 -6.14 -15.37 -7.66
N TRP A 231 -6.23 -14.25 -6.94
CA TRP A 231 -5.55 -13.01 -7.34
C TRP A 231 -4.02 -13.16 -7.45
N ILE A 232 -3.44 -14.11 -6.71
CA ILE A 232 -2.01 -14.40 -6.76
C ILE A 232 -1.64 -15.10 -8.05
N ILE A 233 -2.49 -16.02 -8.50
CA ILE A 233 -2.31 -16.77 -9.74
C ILE A 233 -2.43 -15.81 -10.93
N ASP A 234 -3.45 -14.96 -10.90
CA ASP A 234 -3.65 -13.90 -11.89
C ASP A 234 -2.45 -12.93 -11.93
N LYS A 235 -1.92 -12.51 -10.76
CA LYS A 235 -0.76 -11.59 -10.65
C LYS A 235 0.49 -12.16 -11.32
N ASN A 236 0.67 -13.48 -11.30
CA ASN A 236 1.88 -14.14 -11.80
C ASN A 236 1.73 -14.64 -13.25
N GLU A 237 0.63 -14.31 -13.94
CA GLU A 237 0.32 -14.77 -15.30
C GLU A 237 0.41 -16.30 -15.42
N ILE A 238 -0.17 -16.98 -14.44
CA ILE A 238 -0.28 -18.44 -14.39
C ILE A 238 -1.72 -18.77 -14.78
N ASN A 239 -2.06 -18.51 -16.04
CA ASN A 239 -3.29 -19.02 -16.63
C ASN A 239 -2.90 -20.25 -17.44
N ASP A 240 -3.33 -21.43 -16.99
CA ASP A 240 -3.49 -22.60 -17.87
C ASP A 240 -4.91 -22.59 -18.46
#